data_AF-A0A8J8C011-F1
#
_entry.id   AF-A0A8J8C011-F1
#
_cell.length_a   1.000
_cell.length_b   1.000
_cell.length_c   1.000
_cell.angle_alpha   90.00
_cell.angle_beta   90.00
_cell.angle_gamma   90.00
#
_symmetry.space_group_name_H-M   'P 1'
#
loop_
_entity.id
_entity.type
_entity.pdbx_description
1 polymer ?
#
loop_
_entity_poly.entity_id
_entity_poly.type
_entity_poly.pdbx_seq_one_letter_code
_entity_poly.pdbx_strand_id
1 'polypeptide(L)'
;MQYTLTYVEKWLNSDSFAKKLLETSYFTKRQIKDYVTYVWNQDLGEKTTYEEIAARRNITKQGVAENIRLARENIDRAMATFLLAVYCNVIPLETIDFLIEILDAMRVAKEANDEAEFRRLRKQMMKVFREKQP
;
A
#
# COMPACT_ATOMS: atom_id res chain seq x y z
N MET A 1 14.86 -9.04 8.36
CA MET A 1 15.06 -7.58 8.51
C MET A 1 13.75 -7.08 9.06
N GLN A 2 13.71 -6.66 10.32
CA GLN A 2 12.43 -6.34 10.96
C GLN A 2 11.89 -4.99 10.47
N TYR A 3 10.71 -5.01 9.85
CA TYR A 3 10.00 -3.81 9.42
C TYR A 3 9.36 -3.11 10.62
N THR A 4 10.13 -2.25 11.28
CA THR A 4 9.67 -1.49 12.45
C THR A 4 8.72 -0.34 12.05
N LEU A 5 7.91 0.12 13.01
CA LEU A 5 7.07 1.31 12.84
C LEU A 5 7.88 2.55 12.40
N THR A 6 9.10 2.68 12.90
CA THR A 6 10.04 3.76 12.54
C THR A 6 10.55 3.62 11.13
N TYR A 7 10.85 2.39 10.69
CA TYR A 7 11.24 2.12 9.31
C TYR A 7 10.12 2.53 8.34
N VAL A 8 8.89 2.07 8.59
CA VAL A 8 7.73 2.38 7.73
C VAL A 8 7.46 3.89 7.71
N GLU A 9 7.61 4.57 8.84
CA GLU A 9 7.48 6.02 8.91
C GLU A 9 8.56 6.76 8.12
N LYS A 10 9.83 6.35 8.24
CA LYS A 10 10.92 6.94 7.46
C LYS A 10 10.66 6.74 5.97
N TRP A 11 10.29 5.53 5.55
CA TRP A 11 9.97 5.22 4.16
C TRP A 11 8.84 6.10 3.63
N LEU A 12 7.70 6.18 4.33
CA LEU A 12 6.56 7.03 3.94
C LEU A 12 6.92 8.52 3.85
N ASN A 13 7.87 8.99 4.66
CA ASN A 13 8.29 10.38 4.63
C ASN A 13 9.35 10.66 3.53
N SER A 14 10.20 9.67 3.21
CA SER A 14 11.27 9.81 2.20
C SER A 14 10.81 9.53 0.77
N ASP A 15 9.80 8.67 0.60
CA ASP A 15 9.29 8.28 -0.71
C ASP A 15 8.09 9.15 -1.10
N SER A 16 8.34 10.15 -1.94
CA SER A 16 7.30 11.07 -2.44
C SER A 16 6.14 10.38 -3.14
N PHE A 17 6.38 9.23 -3.78
CA PHE A 17 5.35 8.46 -4.46
C PHE A 17 4.48 7.71 -3.45
N ALA A 18 5.10 7.02 -2.48
CA ALA A 18 4.37 6.35 -1.40
C ALA A 18 3.53 7.36 -0.59
N LYS A 19 4.09 8.54 -0.32
CA LYS A 19 3.36 9.64 0.33
C LYS A 19 2.15 10.08 -0.48
N LYS A 20 2.32 10.31 -1.80
CA LYS A 20 1.22 10.73 -2.67
C LYS A 20 0.11 9.69 -2.75
N LEU A 21 0.48 8.41 -2.88
CA LEU A 21 -0.48 7.30 -2.85
C LEU A 21 -1.26 7.27 -1.54
N LEU A 22 -0.57 7.39 -0.41
CA LEU A 22 -1.20 7.43 0.91
C LEU A 22 -2.22 8.58 1.02
N GLU A 23 -1.84 9.79 0.61
CA GLU A 23 -2.68 10.98 0.62
C GLU A 23 -3.96 10.84 -0.24
N THR A 24 -3.93 10.05 -1.31
CA THR A 24 -5.07 9.84 -2.21
C THR A 24 -5.82 8.54 -1.95
N SER A 25 -5.34 7.71 -1.02
CA SER A 25 -5.94 6.41 -0.70
C SER A 25 -6.95 6.51 0.43
N TYR A 26 -7.70 5.43 0.66
CA TYR A 26 -8.57 5.28 1.83
C TYR A 26 -7.81 4.97 3.13
N PHE A 27 -6.48 4.85 3.09
CA PHE A 27 -5.69 4.54 4.27
C PHE A 27 -5.28 5.78 5.07
N THR A 28 -5.30 5.63 6.39
CA THR A 28 -4.55 6.53 7.28
C THR A 28 -3.10 6.07 7.41
N LYS A 29 -2.21 7.01 7.73
CA LYS A 29 -0.79 6.69 8.04
C LYS A 29 -0.67 5.63 9.15
N ARG A 30 -1.57 5.65 10.14
CA ARG A 30 -1.60 4.67 11.24
C ARG A 30 -1.95 3.27 10.74
N GLN A 31 -2.97 3.16 9.89
CA GLN A 31 -3.36 1.88 9.27
C GLN A 31 -2.23 1.27 8.46
N ILE A 32 -1.56 2.04 7.59
CA ILE A 32 -0.41 1.52 6.83
C ILE A 32 0.73 1.12 7.75
N LYS A 33 1.08 1.92 8.77
CA LYS A 33 2.16 1.57 9.70
C LYS A 33 1.89 0.24 10.42
N ASP A 34 0.69 0.06 10.99
CA ASP A 34 0.35 -1.18 11.70
C ASP A 34 0.28 -2.37 10.75
N TYR A 35 -0.38 -2.20 9.60
CA TYR A 35 -0.58 -3.26 8.62
C TYR A 35 0.75 -3.74 8.04
N VAL A 36 1.61 -2.82 7.58
CA VAL A 36 2.91 -3.14 6.99
C VAL A 36 3.84 -3.78 8.02
N THR A 37 3.94 -3.21 9.22
CA THR A 37 4.77 -3.79 10.30
C THR A 37 4.28 -5.18 10.70
N TYR A 38 2.97 -5.44 10.68
CA TYR A 38 2.47 -6.77 10.98
C TYR A 38 2.71 -7.74 9.80
N VAL A 39 2.13 -7.46 8.64
CA VAL A 39 2.07 -8.39 7.50
C VAL A 39 3.45 -8.68 6.93
N TRP A 40 4.29 -7.67 6.69
CA TRP A 40 5.61 -7.92 6.08
C TRP A 40 6.56 -8.68 6.99
N ASN A 41 6.44 -8.53 8.31
CA ASN A 41 7.23 -9.33 9.24
C ASN A 41 6.74 -10.79 9.27
N GLN A 42 5.41 -11.02 9.19
CA GLN A 42 4.86 -12.37 9.05
C GLN A 42 5.35 -13.05 7.75
N ASP A 43 5.40 -12.32 6.63
CA ASP A 43 5.90 -12.82 5.35
C ASP A 43 7.40 -13.19 5.39
N LEU A 44 8.18 -12.59 6.30
CA LEU A 44 9.58 -12.92 6.55
C LEU A 44 9.79 -14.04 7.58
N GLY A 45 8.71 -14.65 8.09
CA GLY A 45 8.77 -15.63 9.18
C GLY A 45 9.11 -15.02 10.55
N GLU A 46 9.13 -13.69 10.67
CA GLU A 46 9.32 -12.99 11.94
C GLU A 46 7.98 -12.91 12.70
N LYS A 47 7.95 -13.40 13.95
CA LYS A 47 6.74 -13.36 14.78
C LYS A 47 6.53 -11.97 15.38
N THR A 48 6.00 -11.04 14.59
CA THR A 48 5.52 -9.75 15.12
C THR A 48 4.08 -9.89 15.61
N THR A 49 3.82 -9.55 16.88
CA THR A 49 2.49 -9.67 17.49
C THR A 49 1.77 -8.32 17.59
N TYR A 50 0.45 -8.34 17.77
CA TYR A 50 -0.33 -7.13 18.01
C TYR A 50 0.08 -6.45 19.33
N GLU A 51 0.44 -7.22 20.34
CA GLU A 51 0.92 -6.77 21.64
C GLU A 51 2.22 -5.97 21.52
N GLU A 52 3.17 -6.43 20.71
CA GLU A 52 4.42 -5.72 20.47
C GLU A 52 4.20 -4.38 19.76
N ILE A 53 3.33 -4.35 18.76
CA ILE A 53 2.96 -3.12 18.05
C ILE A 53 2.24 -2.16 19.02
N ALA A 54 1.33 -2.68 19.84
CA ALA A 54 0.55 -1.93 20.81
C ALA A 54 1.46 -1.27 21.86
N ALA A 55 2.42 -2.02 22.41
CA ALA A 55 3.41 -1.51 23.36
C ALA A 55 4.25 -0.36 22.77
N ARG A 56 4.72 -0.52 21.52
CA ARG A 56 5.50 0.53 20.83
C ARG A 56 4.68 1.77 20.52
N ARG A 57 3.37 1.64 20.35
CA ARG A 57 2.44 2.73 20.05
C ARG A 57 1.75 3.34 21.27
N ASN A 58 1.94 2.74 22.46
CA ASN A 58 1.22 3.08 23.67
C ASN A 58 -0.31 3.08 23.49
N ILE A 59 -0.84 2.01 22.88
CA ILE A 59 -2.28 1.77 22.67
C ILE A 59 -2.65 0.34 23.07
N THR A 60 -3.92 -0.03 22.99
CA THR A 60 -4.38 -1.39 23.28
C THR A 60 -4.12 -2.35 22.10
N LYS A 61 -4.00 -3.64 22.40
CA LYS A 61 -3.98 -4.72 21.39
C LYS A 61 -5.21 -4.64 20.47
N GLN A 62 -6.40 -4.38 21.02
CA GLN A 62 -7.61 -4.23 20.21
C GLN A 62 -7.49 -3.05 19.23
N GLY A 63 -6.86 -1.94 19.63
CA GLY A 63 -6.64 -0.80 18.75
C GLY A 63 -5.74 -1.10 17.55
N VAL A 64 -4.72 -1.96 17.73
CA VAL A 64 -3.88 -2.44 16.62
C VAL A 64 -4.67 -3.37 15.71
N ALA A 65 -5.36 -4.36 16.29
CA ALA A 65 -6.16 -5.32 15.54
C ALA A 65 -7.24 -4.61 14.69
N GLU A 66 -7.88 -3.60 15.25
CA GLU A 66 -8.89 -2.79 14.58
C GLU A 66 -8.30 -1.98 13.42
N ASN A 67 -7.12 -1.35 13.60
CA ASN A 67 -6.45 -0.64 12.50
C ASN A 67 -6.11 -1.59 11.34
N ILE A 68 -5.62 -2.79 11.63
CA ILE A 68 -5.27 -3.79 10.62
C ILE A 68 -6.54 -4.31 9.91
N ARG A 69 -7.61 -4.56 10.67
CA ARG A 69 -8.91 -4.96 10.12
C ARG A 69 -9.47 -3.90 9.17
N LEU A 70 -9.52 -2.64 9.61
CA LEU A 70 -10.00 -1.52 8.79
C LEU A 70 -9.12 -1.30 7.56
N ALA A 71 -7.80 -1.47 7.68
CA ALA A 71 -6.90 -1.42 6.52
C ALA A 71 -7.27 -2.48 5.49
N ARG A 72 -7.51 -3.72 5.92
CA ARG A 72 -7.94 -4.81 5.02
C ARG A 72 -9.30 -4.51 4.37
N GLU A 73 -10.27 -4.03 5.14
CA GLU A 73 -11.58 -3.65 4.59
C GLU A 73 -11.49 -2.55 3.54
N ASN A 74 -10.59 -1.59 3.72
CA ASN A 74 -10.35 -0.54 2.73
C ASN A 74 -9.77 -1.11 1.42
N ILE A 75 -8.90 -2.13 1.49
CA ILE A 75 -8.39 -2.84 0.32
C ILE A 75 -9.54 -3.54 -0.41
N ASP A 76 -10.33 -4.33 0.32
CA ASP A 76 -11.43 -5.12 -0.23
C ASP A 76 -12.48 -4.21 -0.89
N ARG A 77 -12.84 -3.10 -0.25
CA ARG A 77 -13.77 -2.10 -0.82
C ARG A 77 -13.19 -1.40 -2.04
N ALA A 78 -11.91 -1.04 -2.04
CA ALA A 78 -11.27 -0.41 -3.19
C ALA A 78 -11.26 -1.34 -4.41
N MET A 79 -10.92 -2.62 -4.21
CA MET A 79 -10.96 -3.63 -5.27
C MET A 79 -12.38 -3.84 -5.80
N ALA A 80 -13.36 -4.02 -4.91
CA ALA A 80 -14.76 -4.18 -5.31
C ALA A 80 -15.28 -2.95 -6.08
N THR A 81 -14.92 -1.74 -5.65
CA THR A 81 -15.28 -0.49 -6.32
C THR A 81 -14.68 -0.44 -7.72
N PHE A 82 -13.40 -0.78 -7.86
CA PHE A 82 -12.73 -0.79 -9.17
C PHE A 82 -13.38 -1.81 -10.11
N LEU A 83 -13.61 -3.05 -9.66
CA LEU A 83 -14.24 -4.10 -10.46
C LEU A 83 -15.66 -3.71 -10.89
N LEU A 84 -16.45 -3.12 -9.99
CA LEU A 84 -17.79 -2.63 -10.30
C LEU A 84 -17.74 -1.51 -11.34
N ALA A 85 -16.80 -0.57 -11.22
CA ALA A 85 -16.64 0.52 -12.17
C ALA A 85 -16.24 0.03 -13.58
N VAL A 86 -15.41 -1.02 -13.67
CA VAL A 86 -15.13 -1.72 -14.93
C VAL A 86 -16.40 -2.38 -15.48
N TYR A 87 -17.12 -3.14 -14.63
CA TYR A 87 -18.34 -3.84 -15.04
C TYR A 87 -19.45 -2.88 -15.54
N CYS A 88 -19.56 -1.71 -14.93
CA CYS A 88 -20.49 -0.65 -15.31
C CYS A 88 -19.99 0.23 -16.47
N ASN A 89 -18.84 -0.08 -17.08
CA ASN A 89 -18.23 0.69 -18.16
C ASN A 89 -17.97 2.17 -17.81
N VAL A 90 -17.64 2.44 -16.55
CA VAL A 90 -17.32 3.80 -16.04
C VAL A 90 -15.85 4.14 -16.30
N ILE A 91 -14.97 3.13 -16.33
CA ILE A 91 -13.54 3.29 -16.55
C ILE A 91 -13.22 3.02 -18.03
N PRO A 92 -12.57 3.96 -18.75
CA PRO A 92 -12.17 3.74 -20.14
C PRO A 92 -11.21 2.56 -20.30
N LEU A 93 -11.29 1.86 -21.43
CA LEU A 93 -10.44 0.70 -21.73
C LEU A 93 -8.95 1.02 -21.63
N GLU A 94 -8.54 2.20 -22.10
CA GLU A 94 -7.14 2.65 -22.06
C GLU A 94 -6.63 2.78 -20.60
N THR A 95 -7.52 3.11 -19.67
CA THR A 95 -7.19 3.17 -18.23
C THR A 95 -7.05 1.77 -17.65
N ILE A 96 -7.87 0.81 -18.11
CA ILE A 96 -7.81 -0.58 -17.68
C ILE A 96 -6.51 -1.22 -18.16
N ASP A 97 -6.18 -1.07 -19.46
CA ASP A 97 -4.96 -1.62 -20.06
C ASP A 97 -3.71 -1.07 -19.35
N PHE A 98 -3.68 0.24 -19.13
CA PHE A 98 -2.59 0.87 -18.37
C PHE A 98 -2.46 0.30 -16.94
N LEU A 99 -3.58 0.07 -16.24
CA LEU A 99 -3.55 -0.51 -14.90
C LEU A 99 -3.07 -1.97 -14.91
N ILE A 100 -3.46 -2.76 -15.91
CA ILE A 100 -2.96 -4.13 -16.09
C ILE A 100 -1.45 -4.13 -16.30
N GLU A 101 -0.93 -3.29 -17.18
CA GLU A 101 0.52 -3.17 -17.44
C GLU A 101 1.29 -2.80 -16.17
N ILE A 102 0.81 -1.81 -15.42
CA ILE A 102 1.45 -1.39 -14.18
C ILE A 102 1.42 -2.50 -13.13
N LEU A 103 0.27 -3.17 -12.95
CA LEU A 103 0.14 -4.26 -11.98
C LEU A 103 1.02 -5.46 -12.33
N ASP A 104 1.11 -5.83 -13.61
CA ASP A 104 1.99 -6.91 -14.05
C ASP A 104 3.46 -6.56 -13.83
N ALA A 105 3.87 -5.34 -14.18
CA ALA A 105 5.24 -4.90 -13.93
C ALA A 105 5.56 -4.81 -12.42
N MET A 106 4.61 -4.36 -11.59
CA MET A 106 4.76 -4.40 -10.12
C MET A 106 4.88 -5.83 -9.60
N ARG A 107 4.17 -6.79 -10.20
CA ARG A 107 4.28 -8.22 -9.87
C ARG A 107 5.70 -8.72 -10.15
N VAL A 108 6.20 -8.48 -11.37
CA VAL A 108 7.55 -8.88 -11.79
C VAL A 108 8.62 -8.27 -10.87
N ALA A 109 8.51 -6.96 -10.58
CA ALA A 109 9.45 -6.28 -9.69
C ALA A 109 9.44 -6.88 -8.27
N LYS A 110 8.25 -7.23 -7.76
CA LYS A 110 8.09 -7.86 -6.44
C LYS A 110 8.69 -9.26 -6.40
N GLU A 111 8.46 -10.08 -7.44
CA GLU A 111 9.00 -11.43 -7.55
C GLU A 111 10.53 -11.43 -7.68
N ALA A 112 11.09 -10.47 -8.41
CA ALA A 112 12.52 -10.34 -8.63
C ALA A 112 13.30 -9.62 -7.51
N ASN A 113 12.61 -9.01 -6.53
CA ASN A 113 13.18 -8.07 -5.56
C ASN A 113 14.02 -6.94 -6.23
N ASP A 114 13.59 -6.46 -7.39
CA ASP A 114 14.32 -5.48 -8.19
C ASP A 114 13.92 -4.03 -7.86
N GLU A 115 14.73 -3.38 -7.02
CA GLU A 115 14.52 -1.98 -6.62
C GLU A 115 14.71 -0.99 -7.78
N ALA A 116 15.52 -1.31 -8.80
CA ALA A 116 15.67 -0.44 -9.98
C ALA A 116 14.39 -0.41 -10.81
N GLU A 117 13.74 -1.57 -10.94
CA GLU A 117 12.47 -1.68 -11.62
C GLU A 117 11.33 -1.01 -10.84
N PHE A 118 11.29 -1.16 -9.51
CA PHE A 118 10.38 -0.36 -8.68
C PHE A 118 10.57 1.14 -8.89
N ARG A 119 11.81 1.63 -8.98
CA ARG A 119 12.07 3.05 -9.28
C ARG A 119 11.57 3.48 -10.66
N ARG A 120 11.69 2.61 -11.68
CA ARG A 120 11.15 2.86 -13.03
C ARG A 120 9.63 2.98 -13.00
N LEU A 121 8.96 2.05 -12.32
CA LEU A 121 7.51 2.03 -12.15
C LEU A 121 7.00 3.26 -11.39
N ARG A 122 7.65 3.64 -10.28
CA ARG A 122 7.31 4.87 -9.54
C ARG A 122 7.33 6.09 -10.45
N LYS A 123 8.34 6.22 -11.33
CA LYS A 123 8.43 7.32 -12.31
C LYS A 123 7.28 7.29 -13.32
N GLN A 124 6.92 6.12 -13.84
CA GLN A 124 5.80 5.98 -14.79
C GLN A 124 4.46 6.33 -14.13
N MET A 125 4.18 5.78 -12.96
CA MET A 125 2.93 6.06 -12.22
C MET A 125 2.82 7.54 -11.83
N MET A 126 3.92 8.19 -11.45
CA MET A 126 3.93 9.63 -11.15
C MET A 126 3.60 10.52 -12.35
N LYS A 127 3.87 10.10 -13.59
CA LYS A 127 3.47 10.87 -14.78
C LYS A 127 1.94 10.92 -14.90
N VAL A 128 1.27 9.78 -14.66
CA VAL A 128 -0.20 9.70 -14.70
C VAL A 128 -0.86 10.57 -13.63
N PHE A 129 -0.27 10.66 -12.44
CA PHE A 129 -0.79 11.56 -11.40
C PHE A 129 -0.60 13.05 -11.72
N ARG A 130 0.37 13.41 -12.57
CA ARG A 130 0.60 14.79 -13.01
C ARG A 130 -0.31 15.19 -14.16
N GLU A 131 -0.61 14.27 -15.08
CA GLU A 131 -1.49 14.50 -16.22
C GLU A 131 -2.98 14.62 -15.82
N LYS A 132 -3.35 14.15 -14.62
CA LYS A 132 -4.70 14.26 -14.06
C LYS A 132 -4.93 15.46 -13.14
N GLN A 133 -3.96 16.39 -13.03
CA GLN A 133 -4.19 17.68 -12.37
C GLN A 133 -4.74 18.67 -13.41
N PRO A 134 -5.95 19.23 -13.21
CA PRO A 134 -6.50 20.25 -14.11
C PRO A 134 -5.67 21.54 -14.10
#